data_AF-A0A1S0U9H7-F1
#
_entry.id   AF-A0A1S0U9H7-F1
#
_cell.length_a   1.000
_cell.length_b   1.000
_cell.length_c   1.000
_cell.angle_alpha   90.00
_cell.angle_beta   90.00
_cell.angle_gamma   90.00
#
_symmetry.space_group_name_H-M   'P 1'
#
loop_
_entity.id
_entity.type
_entity.pdbx_description
1 polymer ?
#
loop_
_entity_poly.entity_id
_entity_poly.type
_entity_poly.pdbx_seq_one_letter_code
_entity_poly.pdbx_strand_id
1 'polypeptide(L)'
;MAAVKFSWRKYLKRTGSFFIGTSPEFDLALYTLCFLTRRSHNTCKFQLDECPFVITSYNLMQEGKNFVGTVYPISGPLTDKCRQYNSRIR
;
A
#
# COMPACT_ATOMS: atom_id res chain seq x y z
N MET A 1 8.68 2.55 2.65
CA MET A 1 7.73 2.75 1.52
C MET A 1 8.11 4.01 0.78
N ALA A 2 7.94 4.06 -0.54
CA ALA A 2 8.14 5.28 -1.32
C ALA A 2 6.95 5.59 -2.21
N ALA A 3 6.67 6.88 -2.40
CA ALA A 3 5.86 7.38 -3.49
C ALA A 3 6.78 7.86 -4.61
N VAL A 4 6.60 7.30 -5.80
CA VAL A 4 7.45 7.56 -6.95
C VAL A 4 6.63 7.97 -8.16
N LYS A 5 7.26 8.75 -9.03
CA LYS A 5 6.77 9.11 -10.36
C LYS A 5 7.66 8.41 -11.38
N PHE A 6 7.07 7.67 -12.31
CA PHE A 6 7.83 6.91 -13.30
C PHE A 6 7.08 6.80 -14.62
N SER A 7 7.81 6.50 -15.68
CA SER A 7 7.25 6.25 -17.01
C SER A 7 7.29 4.76 -17.32
N TRP A 8 6.16 4.20 -17.73
CA TRP A 8 6.04 2.81 -18.16
C TRP A 8 5.74 2.76 -19.66
N ARG A 9 6.64 2.18 -20.46
CA ARG A 9 6.48 2.05 -21.93
C ARG A 9 6.00 3.35 -22.60
N LYS A 10 6.64 4.48 -22.27
CA LYS A 10 6.33 5.86 -22.72
C LYS A 10 5.08 6.53 -22.10
N TYR A 11 4.35 5.85 -21.22
CA TYR A 11 3.24 6.44 -20.47
C TYR A 11 3.69 6.92 -19.10
N LEU A 12 3.50 8.20 -18.81
CA LEU A 12 3.86 8.78 -17.52
C LEU A 12 2.82 8.43 -16.44
N LYS A 13 3.21 7.64 -15.46
CA LYS A 13 2.46 7.46 -14.22
C LYS A 13 2.86 8.54 -13.21
N ARG A 14 1.97 9.50 -12.98
CA ARG A 14 2.22 10.69 -12.14
C ARG A 14 2.60 10.32 -10.70
N THR A 15 1.90 9.33 -10.14
CA THR A 15 2.11 8.87 -8.77
C THR A 15 1.85 7.36 -8.71
N GLY A 16 2.75 6.64 -8.07
CA GLY A 16 2.59 5.27 -7.62
C GLY A 16 3.33 5.08 -6.30
N SER A 17 2.85 4.17 -5.48
CA SER A 17 3.45 3.87 -4.19
C SER A 17 3.56 2.37 -4.00
N PHE A 18 4.68 1.96 -3.44
CA PHE A 18 5.00 0.56 -3.17
C PHE A 18 5.98 0.44 -2.01
N PHE A 19 6.04 -0.75 -1.43
CA PHE A 19 7.02 -1.07 -0.40
C PHE A 19 8.40 -1.30 -1.04
N ILE A 20 9.45 -0.91 -0.32
CA ILE A 20 10.85 -1.07 -0.74
C ILE A 20 11.56 -1.72 0.44
N GLY A 21 12.29 -2.82 0.18
CA GLY A 21 13.02 -3.55 1.21
C GLY A 21 12.16 -4.43 2.12
N THR A 22 10.87 -4.61 1.82
CA THR A 22 10.00 -5.59 2.47
C THR A 22 10.06 -6.93 1.75
N SER A 23 9.62 -7.99 2.43
CA SER A 23 9.53 -9.30 1.82
C SER A 23 8.19 -9.49 1.07
N PRO A 24 8.16 -10.28 -0.02
CA PRO A 24 6.93 -10.51 -0.78
C PRO A 24 5.79 -11.10 0.07
N GLU A 25 6.11 -11.94 1.06
CA GLU A 25 5.14 -12.54 1.96
C GLU A 25 4.54 -11.52 2.94
N PHE A 26 5.32 -10.52 3.39
CA PHE A 26 4.81 -9.44 4.22
C PHE A 26 3.78 -8.59 3.45
N ASP A 27 4.13 -8.19 2.23
CA ASP A 27 3.26 -7.39 1.37
C ASP A 27 1.95 -8.15 1.07
N LEU A 28 2.06 -9.44 0.68
CA LEU A 28 0.90 -10.28 0.40
C LEU A 28 -0.01 -10.45 1.63
N ALA A 29 0.58 -10.69 2.81
CA ALA A 29 -0.19 -10.84 4.05
C ALA A 29 -0.98 -9.57 4.39
N LEU A 30 -0.37 -8.39 4.26
CA LEU A 30 -1.06 -7.11 4.49
C LEU A 30 -2.21 -6.87 3.51
N TYR A 31 -2.01 -7.19 2.24
CA TYR A 31 -3.05 -7.04 1.22
C TYR A 31 -4.23 -7.99 1.48
N THR A 32 -3.96 -9.25 1.81
CA THR A 32 -5.00 -10.21 2.18
C THR A 32 -5.75 -9.77 3.43
N LEU A 33 -5.04 -9.31 4.46
CA LEU A 33 -5.66 -8.84 5.70
C LEU A 33 -6.57 -7.63 5.45
N CYS A 34 -6.14 -6.66 4.65
CA CYS A 34 -6.98 -5.52 4.29
C CYS A 34 -8.24 -5.96 3.52
N PHE A 35 -8.08 -6.84 2.52
CA PHE A 35 -9.19 -7.34 1.72
C PHE A 35 -10.23 -8.09 2.55
N LEU A 36 -9.79 -8.94 3.49
CA LEU A 36 -10.69 -9.73 4.34
C LEU A 36 -11.39 -8.88 5.40
N THR A 37 -10.68 -7.93 6.00
CA THR A 37 -11.22 -7.08 7.08
C THR A 37 -12.17 -5.99 6.58
N ARG A 38 -11.89 -5.41 5.41
CA ARG A 38 -12.69 -4.35 4.80
C ARG A 38 -13.10 -4.73 3.39
N ARG A 39 -14.11 -5.61 3.30
CA ARG A 39 -14.66 -6.04 2.02
C ARG A 39 -15.32 -4.85 1.30
N SER A 40 -14.93 -4.61 0.05
CA SER A 40 -15.45 -3.59 -0.88
C SER A 40 -14.99 -2.14 -0.66
N HIS A 41 -14.19 -1.63 -1.63
CA HIS A 41 -13.82 -0.22 -1.85
C HIS A 41 -13.31 0.59 -0.65
N ASN A 42 -12.86 -0.09 0.39
CA ASN A 42 -12.47 0.54 1.63
C ASN A 42 -10.95 0.61 1.75
N THR A 43 -10.51 1.69 2.38
CA THR A 43 -9.10 1.92 2.69
C THR A 43 -8.79 1.33 4.07
N CYS A 44 -7.67 0.63 4.22
CA CYS A 44 -7.17 0.15 5.51
C CYS A 44 -6.01 1.03 5.95
N LYS A 45 -6.06 1.55 7.17
CA LYS A 45 -4.97 2.37 7.73
C LYS A 45 -4.04 1.47 8.52
N PHE A 46 -2.76 1.54 8.20
CA PHE A 46 -1.70 0.81 8.88
C PHE A 46 -0.61 1.78 9.33
N GLN A 47 0.19 1.34 10.29
CA GLN A 47 1.37 2.05 10.73
C GLN A 47 2.49 1.02 10.86
N LEU A 48 3.56 1.24 10.12
CA LEU A 48 4.79 0.46 10.22
C LEU A 48 5.88 1.47 10.58
N ASP A 49 6.68 1.17 11.60
CA ASP A 49 7.85 1.98 11.94
C ASP A 49 7.53 3.46 12.19
N GLU A 50 6.40 3.73 12.85
CA GLU A 50 5.86 5.08 13.08
C GLU A 50 5.53 5.88 11.80
N CYS A 51 5.60 5.25 10.64
CA CYS A 51 5.17 5.79 9.35
C CYS A 51 3.75 5.30 9.02
N PRO A 52 2.74 6.18 9.03
CA PRO A 52 1.38 5.82 8.65
C PRO A 52 1.28 5.62 7.14
N PHE A 53 0.52 4.63 6.71
CA PHE A 53 0.17 4.41 5.32
C PHE A 53 -1.21 3.80 5.18
N VAL A 54 -1.74 3.84 3.97
CA VAL A 54 -3.07 3.37 3.65
C VAL A 54 -2.97 2.30 2.58
N ILE A 55 -3.70 1.20 2.72
CA ILE A 55 -3.85 0.20 1.67
C ILE A 55 -5.25 0.35 1.08
N THR A 56 -5.33 0.41 -0.24
CA THR A 56 -6.61 0.38 -0.96
C THR A 56 -6.74 -0.97 -1.63
N SER A 57 -7.80 -1.71 -1.30
CA SER A 57 -8.12 -2.99 -1.94
C SER A 57 -9.41 -2.88 -2.74
N TYR A 58 -9.37 -3.31 -4.00
CA TYR A 58 -10.54 -3.42 -4.86
C TYR A 58 -11.08 -4.85 -4.83
N ASN A 59 -12.41 -4.96 -4.84
CA ASN A 59 -13.11 -6.24 -4.94
C ASN A 59 -13.59 -6.42 -6.38
N LEU A 60 -13.33 -7.59 -6.96
CA LEU A 60 -13.87 -7.99 -8.24
C LEU A 60 -14.97 -9.04 -7.99
N MET A 61 -16.22 -8.68 -8.27
CA MET A 61 -17.34 -9.60 -8.15
C MET A 61 -17.53 -10.35 -9.47
N GLN A 62 -17.37 -11.66 -9.45
CA GLN A 62 -17.60 -12.54 -10.61
C GLN A 62 -18.49 -13.71 -10.18
N GLU A 63 -19.58 -13.95 -10.90
CA GLU A 63 -20.52 -15.05 -10.61
C GLU A 63 -21.01 -15.09 -9.15
N GLY A 64 -21.20 -13.91 -8.53
CA GLY A 64 -21.62 -13.81 -7.13
C GLY A 64 -20.52 -14.12 -6.09
N LYS A 65 -19.29 -14.38 -6.54
CA LYS A 65 -18.11 -14.57 -5.69
C LYS A 65 -17.23 -13.34 -5.70
N ASN A 66 -16.62 -13.04 -4.55
CA ASN A 66 -15.71 -11.93 -4.37
C ASN A 66 -14.27 -12.39 -4.58
N PHE A 67 -13.58 -11.77 -5.54
CA PHE A 67 -12.18 -11.99 -5.84
C PHE A 67 -11.36 -10.75 -5.49
N VAL A 68 -10.09 -10.98 -5.17
CA VAL A 68 -9.16 -9.89 -4.93
C VAL A 68 -8.86 -9.21 -6.26
N GLY A 69 -9.20 -7.93 -6.37
CA GLY A 69 -8.82 -7.08 -7.49
C GLY A 69 -7.45 -6.46 -7.26
N THR A 70 -7.26 -5.26 -7.79
CA THR A 70 -6.03 -4.50 -7.53
C THR A 70 -5.94 -4.13 -6.05
N VAL A 71 -4.78 -4.34 -5.44
CA VAL A 71 -4.45 -3.86 -4.10
C VAL A 71 -3.14 -3.08 -4.18
N TYR A 72 -3.10 -1.90 -3.59
CA TYR A 72 -1.88 -1.10 -3.55
C TYR A 72 -1.82 -0.22 -2.30
N PRO A 73 -0.61 0.04 -1.78
CA PRO A 73 -0.42 0.99 -0.70
C PRO A 73 -0.40 2.42 -1.23
N ILE A 74 -0.70 3.37 -0.36
CA ILE A 74 -0.61 4.82 -0.54
C ILE A 74 0.16 5.34 0.67
N SER A 75 1.24 6.06 0.41
CA SER A 75 2.02 6.69 1.48
C SER A 75 1.17 7.71 2.22
N GLY A 76 1.09 7.57 3.54
CA GLY A 76 0.46 8.56 4.40
C GLY A 76 1.32 9.82 4.55
N PRO A 77 0.88 10.79 5.37
CA PRO A 77 1.66 11.99 5.65
C PRO A 77 3.00 11.62 6.31
N LEU A 78 4.07 12.31 5.91
CA LEU A 78 5.38 12.17 6.53
C LEU A 78 5.36 12.86 7.90
N THR A 79 5.10 12.08 8.95
CA THR A 79 5.11 12.55 10.35
C THR A 79 6.54 12.78 10.85
N ASP A 80 6.72 13.63 11.87
CA ASP A 80 8.03 13.86 12.48
C ASP A 80 8.64 12.59 13.07
N LYS A 81 7.80 11.71 13.61
CA LYS A 81 8.19 10.37 14.09
C LYS A 81 8.76 9.50 12.97
N CYS A 82 8.05 9.43 11.85
CA CYS A 82 8.53 8.70 10.66
C CYS A 82 9.85 9.28 10.12
N ARG A 83 9.99 10.61 10.12
CA ARG A 83 11.25 11.26 9.73
C ARG A 83 12.38 10.92 10.70
N GLN A 84 12.12 10.96 12.00
CA GLN A 84 13.11 10.65 13.03
C GLN A 84 13.54 9.18 12.99
N TYR A 85 12.60 8.25 12.82
CA TYR A 85 12.91 6.83 12.64
C TYR A 85 13.82 6.60 11.43
N ASN A 86 13.46 7.14 10.27
CA ASN A 86 14.27 7.03 9.05
C ASN A 86 15.67 7.67 9.20
N SER A 87 15.83 8.70 10.02
CA SER A 87 17.15 9.30 10.31
C SER A 87 18.04 8.48 11.24
N ARG A 88 17.47 7.59 12.07
CA ARG A 88 18.22 6.76 13.03
C ARG A 88 18.79 5.49 12.42
N ILE A 89 18.25 5.06 11.27
CA ILE A 89 18.58 3.79 10.61
C ILE A 89 19.57 4.02 9.44
N ARG A 90 19.97 5.26 9.23
CA ARG A 90 20.95 5.64 8.21
C ARG A 90 22.35 5.71 8.77
#